data_AF-J9DXV9-F1
#
_entry.id   AF-J9DXV9-F1
#
_cell.length_a   1.000
_cell.length_b   1.000
_cell.length_c   1.000
_cell.angle_alpha   90.00
_cell.angle_beta   90.00
_cell.angle_gamma   90.00
#
_symmetry.space_group_name_H-M   'P 1'
#
loop_
_entity.id
_entity.type
_entity.pdbx_description
1 polymer ?
#
loop_
_entity_poly.entity_id
_entity_poly.type
_entity_poly.pdbx_seq_one_letter_code
_entity_poly.pdbx_strand_id
1 'polypeptide(L)'
;MQVEALQNPEGFGTPLNEQFEPILGEISQTWTMGQLMQWIANGIECSADHILLWKVSQYNEKPTNNHLNEHELRVYSVKDLLGLTSPHKHDPRRQKRYRVYYTKMPISVSDLERRYKMRVQMMDEKMQITETTVFPEKTGTVQSILDEAQREFRFSANGTKLLRLVYVGQASHCLRAYHVFTNDTLASEIYTKIGNTSYAVSLPSHS
;
A
#
# COMPACT_ATOMS: atom_id res chain seq x y z
N MET A 1 20.38 -19.13 5.29
CA MET A 1 20.54 -18.58 3.92
C MET A 1 20.53 -17.07 4.03
N GLN A 2 21.50 -16.36 3.43
CA GLN A 2 21.54 -14.90 3.52
C GLN A 2 20.45 -14.27 2.65
N VAL A 3 19.63 -13.42 3.28
CA VAL A 3 18.51 -12.72 2.67
C VAL A 3 18.56 -11.24 3.01
N GLU A 4 18.12 -10.42 2.07
CA GLU A 4 17.92 -8.98 2.17
C GLU A 4 16.42 -8.70 1.98
N ALA A 5 15.78 -8.12 2.99
CA ALA A 5 14.40 -7.64 2.88
C ALA A 5 14.40 -6.15 2.52
N LEU A 6 13.75 -5.83 1.41
CA LEU A 6 13.68 -4.49 0.85
C LEU A 6 12.23 -3.99 0.87
N GLN A 7 12.04 -2.75 1.30
CA GLN A 7 10.76 -2.09 1.14
C GLN A 7 10.49 -1.87 -0.35
N ASN A 8 9.30 -2.21 -0.82
CA ASN A 8 8.87 -1.94 -2.19
C ASN A 8 8.59 -0.43 -2.32
N PRO A 9 9.36 0.32 -3.13
CA PRO A 9 9.22 1.78 -3.22
C PRO A 9 7.89 2.23 -3.82
N GLU A 10 7.24 1.38 -4.63
CA GLU A 10 6.01 1.70 -5.35
C GLU A 10 4.80 0.91 -4.83
N GLY A 11 4.76 0.61 -3.52
CA GLY A 11 3.79 -0.30 -2.89
C GLY A 11 2.40 -0.33 -3.53
N PHE A 12 1.74 0.81 -3.73
CA PHE A 12 0.49 0.89 -4.50
C PHE A 12 0.46 1.98 -5.56
N GLY A 13 1.62 2.32 -6.13
CA GLY A 13 1.76 3.41 -7.10
C GLY A 13 1.72 4.81 -6.48
N THR A 14 1.79 4.91 -5.15
CA THR A 14 2.05 6.15 -4.40
C THR A 14 3.33 5.98 -3.60
N PRO A 15 4.20 7.01 -3.53
CA PRO A 15 5.39 6.96 -2.69
C PRO A 15 5.03 6.67 -1.22
N LEU A 16 5.85 5.85 -0.56
CA LEU A 16 5.70 5.59 0.87
C LEU A 16 6.30 6.75 1.67
N ASN A 17 5.58 7.21 2.71
CA ASN A 17 6.04 8.28 3.59
C ASN A 17 7.19 7.83 4.50
N GLU A 18 7.21 6.54 4.87
CA GLU A 18 8.25 5.95 5.69
C GLU A 18 9.24 5.17 4.82
N GLN A 19 10.53 5.35 5.08
CA GLN A 19 11.62 4.61 4.45
C GLN A 19 12.38 3.83 5.51
N PHE A 20 12.62 2.55 5.23
CA PHE A 20 13.37 1.66 6.11
C PHE A 20 14.65 1.19 5.42
N GLU A 21 15.73 1.09 6.20
CA GLU A 21 16.95 0.45 5.75
C GLU A 21 16.71 -1.05 5.43
N PRO A 22 17.45 -1.64 4.47
CA PRO A 22 17.37 -3.06 4.18
C PRO A 22 17.63 -3.92 5.42
N ILE A 23 16.74 -4.88 5.69
CA ILE A 23 16.94 -5.84 6.77
C ILE A 23 17.79 -6.99 6.23
N LEU A 24 18.97 -7.18 6.80
CA LEU A 24 19.90 -8.24 6.43
C LEU A 24 19.89 -9.34 7.49
N GLY A 25 19.83 -10.60 7.07
CA GLY A 25 19.90 -11.70 8.01
C GLY A 25 19.95 -13.07 7.38
N GLU A 26 20.16 -14.07 8.22
CA GLU A 26 20.06 -15.46 7.82
C GLU A 26 18.68 -16.02 8.18
N ILE A 27 17.98 -16.53 7.17
CA ILE A 27 16.67 -17.19 7.35
C ILE A 27 16.69 -18.62 6.80
N SER A 28 15.71 -19.43 7.20
CA SER A 28 15.52 -20.77 6.65
C SER A 28 14.64 -20.74 5.40
N GLN A 29 14.97 -21.57 4.41
CA GLN A 29 14.11 -21.81 3.25
C GLN A 29 12.77 -22.48 3.63
N THR A 30 12.73 -23.17 4.78
CA THR A 30 11.54 -23.85 5.29
C THR A 30 10.64 -22.96 6.15
N TRP A 31 11.04 -21.70 6.39
CA TRP A 31 10.20 -20.77 7.14
C TRP A 31 8.87 -20.54 6.44
N THR A 32 7.81 -20.43 7.24
CA THR A 32 6.49 -19.99 6.77
C THR A 32 6.50 -18.49 6.48
N MET A 33 5.50 -18.00 5.73
CA MET A 33 5.35 -16.56 5.53
C MET A 33 5.14 -15.80 6.84
N GLY A 34 4.44 -16.37 7.82
CA GLY A 34 4.29 -15.76 9.13
C GLY A 34 5.62 -15.56 9.88
N GLN A 35 6.53 -16.53 9.82
CA GLN A 35 7.87 -16.39 10.39
C GLN A 35 8.70 -15.33 9.67
N LEU A 36 8.61 -15.27 8.33
CA LEU A 36 9.26 -14.23 7.54
C LEU A 36 8.71 -12.84 7.87
N MET A 37 7.39 -12.69 7.94
CA MET A 37 6.72 -11.43 8.30
C MET A 37 7.13 -10.96 9.70
N GLN A 38 7.18 -11.87 10.68
CA GLN A 38 7.62 -11.53 12.04
C GLN A 38 9.08 -11.06 12.07
N TRP A 39 9.96 -11.73 11.31
CA TRP A 39 11.36 -11.33 11.22
C TRP A 39 11.51 -9.93 10.61
N ILE A 40 10.78 -9.63 9.54
CA ILE A 40 10.75 -8.28 8.93
C ILE A 40 10.20 -7.26 9.93
N ALA A 41 9.06 -7.58 10.55
CA ALA A 41 8.37 -6.69 11.47
C ALA A 41 9.23 -6.31 12.68
N ASN A 42 9.99 -7.25 13.22
CA ASN A 42 10.96 -6.98 14.28
C ASN A 42 12.09 -6.04 13.82
N GLY A 43 12.53 -6.15 12.56
CA GLY A 43 13.59 -5.31 12.00
C GLY A 43 13.19 -3.86 11.76
N ILE A 44 11.89 -3.56 11.69
CA ILE A 44 11.34 -2.21 11.51
C ILE A 44 10.35 -1.78 12.60
N GLU A 45 10.37 -2.49 13.74
CA GLU A 45 9.59 -2.20 14.94
C GLU A 45 8.08 -2.01 14.66
N CYS A 46 7.47 -2.95 13.94
CA CYS A 46 6.03 -2.94 13.69
C CYS A 46 5.37 -4.30 13.94
N SER A 47 4.05 -4.37 13.74
CA SER A 47 3.31 -5.62 13.86
C SER A 47 3.45 -6.48 12.59
N ALA A 48 3.59 -7.79 12.76
CA ALA A 48 3.77 -8.72 11.64
C ALA A 48 2.58 -8.74 10.68
N ASP A 49 1.36 -8.56 11.16
CA ASP A 49 0.15 -8.52 10.35
C ASP A 49 0.03 -7.24 9.50
N HIS A 50 0.90 -6.25 9.71
CA HIS A 50 1.04 -5.07 8.86
C HIS A 50 2.10 -5.25 7.76
N ILE A 51 2.70 -6.43 7.60
CA ILE A 51 3.70 -6.69 6.55
C ILE A 51 3.06 -7.35 5.33
N LEU A 52 2.94 -6.61 4.23
CA LEU A 52 2.53 -7.17 2.94
C LEU A 52 3.74 -7.68 2.15
N LEU A 53 3.74 -8.95 1.77
CA LEU A 53 4.82 -9.56 0.98
C LEU A 53 4.52 -9.53 -0.52
N TRP A 54 5.51 -9.13 -1.31
CA TRP A 54 5.44 -9.09 -2.77
C TRP A 54 6.01 -10.34 -3.41
N LYS A 55 5.37 -10.83 -4.48
CA LYS A 55 5.95 -11.90 -5.31
C LYS A 55 7.15 -11.34 -6.06
N VAL A 56 8.19 -12.15 -6.20
CA VAL A 56 9.44 -11.75 -6.87
C VAL A 56 9.50 -12.34 -8.27
N SER A 57 9.89 -11.54 -9.25
CA SER A 57 10.16 -12.05 -10.60
C SER A 57 11.40 -12.93 -10.58
N GLN A 58 11.27 -14.16 -11.06
CA GLN A 58 12.36 -15.15 -11.09
C GLN A 58 13.54 -14.72 -11.97
N TYR A 59 13.34 -13.79 -12.90
CA TYR A 59 14.31 -13.41 -13.92
C TYR A 59 14.97 -12.04 -13.68
N ASN A 60 14.27 -11.11 -13.02
CA ASN A 60 14.70 -9.70 -12.93
C ASN A 60 14.96 -9.19 -11.50
N GLU A 61 14.90 -10.07 -10.48
CA GLU A 61 15.14 -9.72 -9.06
C GLU A 61 14.31 -8.53 -8.55
N LYS A 62 13.22 -8.17 -9.22
CA LYS A 62 12.29 -7.08 -8.87
C LYS A 62 10.97 -7.64 -8.35
N PRO A 63 10.25 -6.91 -7.48
CA PRO A 63 8.89 -7.28 -7.12
C PRO A 63 8.02 -7.24 -8.38
N THR A 64 7.10 -8.20 -8.47
CA THR A 64 6.00 -8.16 -9.44
C THR A 64 4.91 -7.23 -8.93
N ASN A 65 3.92 -6.92 -9.79
CA ASN A 65 2.74 -6.13 -9.39
C ASN A 65 1.78 -6.89 -8.45
N ASN A 66 2.08 -8.15 -8.11
CA ASN A 66 1.23 -9.00 -7.28
C ASN A 66 1.87 -9.25 -5.93
N HIS A 67 1.10 -9.03 -4.86
CA HIS A 67 1.42 -9.48 -3.52
C HIS A 67 0.90 -10.91 -3.28
N LEU A 68 1.35 -11.54 -2.20
CA LEU A 68 0.81 -12.83 -1.77
C LEU A 68 -0.64 -12.66 -1.30
N ASN A 69 -1.53 -13.52 -1.77
CA ASN A 69 -2.89 -13.60 -1.25
C ASN A 69 -2.98 -14.44 0.04
N GLU A 70 -4.16 -14.49 0.66
CA GLU A 70 -4.37 -15.20 1.93
C GLU A 70 -4.01 -16.69 1.83
N HIS A 71 -4.37 -17.35 0.72
CA HIS A 71 -4.04 -18.76 0.52
C HIS A 71 -2.53 -18.99 0.44
N GLU A 72 -1.83 -18.17 -0.35
CA GLU A 72 -0.38 -18.24 -0.51
C GLU A 72 0.37 -17.96 0.79
N LEU A 73 -0.10 -17.00 1.60
CA LEU A 73 0.46 -16.74 2.94
C LEU A 73 0.38 -17.98 3.86
N ARG A 74 -0.64 -18.83 3.70
CA ARG A 74 -0.83 -20.03 4.50
C ARG A 74 0.02 -21.22 4.02
N VAL A 75 0.24 -21.35 2.71
CA VAL A 75 0.85 -22.56 2.13
C VAL A 75 2.29 -22.37 1.67
N TYR A 76 2.74 -21.15 1.37
CA TYR A 76 4.10 -20.91 0.89
C TYR A 76 5.12 -20.98 2.02
N SER A 77 6.24 -21.63 1.71
CA SER A 77 7.51 -21.45 2.40
C SER A 77 8.34 -20.36 1.73
N VAL A 78 9.41 -19.90 2.40
CA VAL A 78 10.40 -18.99 1.81
C VAL A 78 10.98 -19.54 0.51
N LYS A 79 11.16 -20.86 0.41
CA LYS A 79 11.60 -21.52 -0.83
C LYS A 79 10.63 -21.28 -1.98
N ASP A 80 9.33 -21.32 -1.73
CA ASP A 80 8.28 -21.14 -2.73
C ASP A 80 8.20 -19.68 -3.16
N LEU A 81 8.24 -18.75 -2.19
CA LEU A 81 8.28 -17.30 -2.45
C LEU A 81 9.43 -16.90 -3.38
N LEU A 82 10.60 -17.50 -3.18
CA LEU A 82 11.80 -17.23 -3.97
C LEU A 82 11.87 -18.03 -5.30
N GLY A 83 10.88 -18.89 -5.58
CA GLY A 83 10.85 -19.70 -6.80
C GLY A 83 11.98 -20.74 -6.89
N LEU A 84 12.42 -21.27 -5.74
CA LEU A 84 13.54 -22.23 -5.63
C LEU A 84 13.07 -23.69 -5.65
N THR A 85 11.89 -23.95 -6.21
CA THR A 85 11.26 -25.27 -6.26
C THR A 85 11.80 -26.16 -7.38
N SER A 86 12.46 -25.59 -8.40
CA SER A 86 13.01 -26.36 -9.52
C SER A 86 14.34 -27.07 -9.17
N PRO A 87 14.56 -28.31 -9.66
CA PRO A 87 15.73 -29.12 -9.34
C PRO A 87 17.02 -28.68 -10.06
N HIS A 88 17.12 -27.43 -10.51
CA HIS A 88 18.29 -26.95 -11.24
C HIS A 88 19.52 -26.86 -10.33
N LYS A 89 20.38 -27.89 -10.42
CA LYS A 89 21.71 -27.95 -9.79
C LYS A 89 22.61 -26.76 -10.14
N HIS A 90 22.31 -26.04 -11.22
CA HIS A 90 23.05 -24.87 -11.72
C HIS A 90 22.22 -23.59 -11.71
N ASP A 91 21.32 -23.41 -10.72
CA ASP A 91 20.64 -22.13 -10.57
C ASP A 91 21.65 -21.04 -10.14
N PRO A 92 21.98 -20.07 -11.00
CA PRO A 92 22.98 -19.04 -10.69
C PRO A 92 22.55 -18.14 -9.53
N ARG A 93 21.26 -18.16 -9.14
CA ARG A 93 20.73 -17.43 -7.98
C ARG A 93 21.19 -18.04 -6.65
N ARG A 94 21.60 -19.31 -6.63
CA ARG A 94 22.10 -19.99 -5.41
C ARG A 94 23.38 -19.39 -4.85
N GLN A 95 24.12 -18.64 -5.65
CA GLN A 95 25.37 -17.96 -5.26
C GLN A 95 25.14 -16.47 -4.91
N LYS A 96 23.92 -15.95 -5.05
CA LYS A 96 23.57 -14.56 -4.76
C LYS A 96 22.84 -14.44 -3.43
N ARG A 97 22.87 -13.23 -2.85
CA ARG A 97 21.99 -12.83 -1.74
C ARG A 97 20.55 -12.76 -2.25
N TYR A 98 19.64 -13.48 -1.62
CA TYR A 98 18.24 -13.46 -2.04
C TYR A 98 17.55 -12.20 -1.54
N ARG A 99 16.60 -11.69 -2.34
CA ARG A 99 15.81 -10.51 -2.00
C ARG A 99 14.37 -10.88 -1.79
N VAL A 100 13.79 -10.38 -0.71
CA VAL A 100 12.36 -10.38 -0.46
C VAL A 100 11.87 -8.94 -0.43
N TYR A 101 10.68 -8.70 -0.97
CA TYR A 101 10.12 -7.36 -1.06
C TYR A 101 8.88 -7.26 -0.19
N TYR A 102 8.77 -6.18 0.59
CA TYR A 102 7.65 -5.97 1.50
C TYR A 102 7.11 -4.53 1.46
N THR A 103 5.89 -4.33 1.94
CA THR A 103 5.33 -3.01 2.24
C THR A 103 4.76 -3.03 3.65
N LYS A 104 5.13 -2.03 4.48
CA LYS A 104 4.45 -1.79 5.75
C LYS A 104 3.09 -1.17 5.46
N MET A 105 2.04 -1.83 5.89
CA MET A 105 0.65 -1.45 5.67
C MET A 105 0.15 -0.59 6.83
N PRO A 106 -0.73 0.39 6.56
CA PRO A 106 -1.41 1.14 7.62
C PRO A 106 -2.52 0.34 8.31
N ILE A 107 -2.89 -0.81 7.75
CA ILE A 107 -3.93 -1.73 8.24
C ILE A 107 -3.39 -3.17 8.27
N SER A 108 -4.11 -4.06 8.95
CA SER A 108 -3.82 -5.50 8.87
C SER A 108 -3.97 -6.00 7.42
N VAL A 109 -3.02 -6.79 6.96
CA VAL A 109 -3.01 -7.44 5.64
C VAL A 109 -4.23 -8.35 5.48
N SER A 110 -4.70 -8.94 6.58
CA SER A 110 -5.90 -9.79 6.60
C SER A 110 -7.19 -9.03 6.23
N ASP A 111 -7.22 -7.71 6.43
CA ASP A 111 -8.37 -6.87 6.11
C ASP A 111 -8.38 -6.40 4.65
N LEU A 112 -7.30 -6.57 3.89
CA LEU A 112 -7.18 -6.05 2.52
C LEU A 112 -8.32 -6.52 1.60
N GLU A 113 -8.78 -7.76 1.74
CA GLU A 113 -9.89 -8.28 0.93
C GLU A 113 -11.23 -7.62 1.26
N ARG A 114 -11.38 -7.07 2.47
CA ARG A 114 -12.60 -6.39 2.95
C ARG A 114 -12.58 -4.89 2.71
N ARG A 115 -11.46 -4.36 2.23
CA ARG A 115 -11.25 -2.93 2.00
C ARG A 115 -11.10 -2.62 0.51
N TYR A 116 -11.43 -1.41 0.11
CA TYR A 116 -11.01 -0.92 -1.19
C TYR A 116 -9.57 -0.44 -1.13
N LYS A 117 -8.87 -0.48 -2.26
CA LYS A 117 -7.61 0.22 -2.46
C LYS A 117 -7.90 1.41 -3.37
N MET A 118 -7.84 2.63 -2.83
CA MET A 118 -8.23 3.84 -3.56
C MET A 118 -7.08 4.84 -3.56
N ARG A 119 -6.71 5.32 -4.76
CA ARG A 119 -5.79 6.46 -4.89
C ARG A 119 -6.58 7.75 -4.83
N VAL A 120 -6.22 8.63 -3.91
CA VAL A 120 -6.81 9.95 -3.75
C VAL A 120 -5.71 11.01 -3.84
N GLN A 121 -6.05 12.12 -4.45
CA GLN A 121 -5.27 13.34 -4.40
C GLN A 121 -5.69 14.15 -3.17
N MET A 122 -4.77 14.86 -2.56
CA MET A 122 -5.04 15.74 -1.42
C MET A 122 -4.50 17.11 -1.75
N MET A 123 -5.32 18.15 -1.57
CA MET A 123 -4.91 19.53 -1.83
C MET A 123 -4.71 20.25 -0.50
N ASP A 124 -3.50 20.77 -0.30
CA ASP A 124 -3.15 21.52 0.90
C ASP A 124 -3.58 23.01 0.83
N GLU A 125 -3.28 23.78 1.88
CA GLU A 125 -3.59 25.20 1.97
C GLU A 125 -2.88 26.07 0.92
N LYS A 126 -1.78 25.55 0.33
CA LYS A 126 -0.99 26.21 -0.72
C LYS A 126 -1.40 25.75 -2.12
N MET A 127 -2.54 25.04 -2.23
CA MET A 127 -3.05 24.46 -3.47
C MET A 127 -2.07 23.43 -4.08
N GLN A 128 -1.17 22.86 -3.28
CA GLN A 128 -0.31 21.77 -3.72
C GLN A 128 -1.07 20.46 -3.63
N ILE A 129 -0.99 19.68 -4.71
CA ILE A 129 -1.65 18.38 -4.82
C ILE A 129 -0.62 17.29 -4.52
N THR A 130 -0.90 16.47 -3.52
CA THR A 130 -0.18 15.22 -3.23
C THR A 130 -1.09 14.03 -3.51
N GLU A 131 -0.52 12.85 -3.71
CA GLU A 131 -1.29 11.60 -3.88
C GLU A 131 -1.05 10.66 -2.72
N THR A 132 -2.10 10.02 -2.23
CA THR A 132 -2.03 8.95 -1.23
C THR A 132 -2.95 7.80 -1.58
N THR A 133 -2.66 6.63 -1.03
CA THR A 133 -3.53 5.45 -1.13
C THR A 133 -4.26 5.26 0.19
N VAL A 134 -5.59 5.23 0.14
CA VAL A 134 -6.45 5.00 1.30
C VAL A 134 -7.14 3.65 1.20
N PHE A 135 -7.47 3.07 2.36
CA PHE A 135 -8.07 1.76 2.48
C PHE A 135 -9.39 1.82 3.26
N PRO A 136 -10.46 2.41 2.69
CA PRO A 136 -11.77 2.43 3.34
C PRO A 136 -12.41 1.02 3.29
N GLU A 137 -13.27 0.73 4.25
CA GLU A 137 -14.07 -0.50 4.24
C GLU A 137 -14.99 -0.54 3.02
N LYS A 138 -15.19 -1.74 2.44
CA LYS A 138 -16.07 -1.89 1.26
C LYS A 138 -17.53 -1.54 1.54
N THR A 139 -17.96 -1.73 2.78
CA THR A 139 -19.28 -1.39 3.31
C THR A 139 -19.35 0.02 3.91
N GLY A 140 -18.24 0.76 3.88
CA GLY A 140 -18.15 2.10 4.46
C GLY A 140 -18.77 3.18 3.58
N THR A 141 -18.59 4.43 3.99
CA THR A 141 -19.09 5.62 3.29
C THR A 141 -17.94 6.56 2.91
N VAL A 142 -18.26 7.70 2.30
CA VAL A 142 -17.33 8.80 2.05
C VAL A 142 -16.63 9.23 3.33
N GLN A 143 -17.31 9.23 4.48
CA GLN A 143 -16.67 9.53 5.77
C GLN A 143 -15.46 8.60 6.03
N SER A 144 -15.61 7.30 5.78
CA SER A 144 -14.52 6.33 5.96
C SER A 144 -13.32 6.62 5.04
N ILE A 145 -13.56 7.13 3.84
CA ILE A 145 -12.50 7.55 2.90
C ILE A 145 -11.76 8.77 3.46
N LEU A 146 -12.52 9.75 3.97
CA LEU A 146 -11.98 10.98 4.54
C LEU A 146 -11.18 10.71 5.82
N ASP A 147 -11.65 9.80 6.68
CA ASP A 147 -10.95 9.43 7.92
C ASP A 147 -9.60 8.77 7.63
N GLU A 148 -9.51 7.91 6.61
CA GLU A 148 -8.24 7.31 6.16
C GLU A 148 -7.31 8.37 5.57
N ALA A 149 -7.82 9.27 4.72
CA ALA A 149 -7.02 10.37 4.16
C ALA A 149 -6.53 11.34 5.24
N GLN A 150 -7.34 11.58 6.27
CA GLN A 150 -7.04 12.50 7.36
C GLN A 150 -5.78 12.08 8.14
N ARG A 151 -5.47 10.78 8.23
CA ARG A 151 -4.27 10.29 8.92
C ARG A 151 -2.98 10.75 8.23
N GLU A 152 -3.02 10.87 6.91
CA GLU A 152 -1.88 11.30 6.09
C GLU A 152 -1.89 12.82 5.83
N PHE A 153 -3.02 13.49 6.06
CA PHE A 153 -3.20 14.90 5.75
C PHE A 153 -2.67 15.82 6.84
N ARG A 154 -1.83 16.79 6.45
CA ARG A 154 -1.34 17.85 7.35
C ARG A 154 -2.26 19.05 7.29
N PHE A 155 -3.09 19.23 8.32
CA PHE A 155 -3.94 20.42 8.42
C PHE A 155 -3.14 21.70 8.68
N SER A 156 -3.66 22.79 8.14
CA SER A 156 -3.22 24.13 8.50
C SER A 156 -3.52 24.43 9.98
N ALA A 157 -2.68 25.24 10.62
CA ALA A 157 -2.81 25.57 12.04
C ALA A 157 -4.17 26.22 12.38
N ASN A 158 -4.70 27.03 11.45
CA ASN A 158 -5.95 27.78 11.61
C ASN A 158 -7.10 27.27 10.73
N GLY A 159 -6.96 26.07 10.15
CA GLY A 159 -7.99 25.48 9.29
C GLY A 159 -9.18 24.94 10.08
N THR A 160 -10.27 24.65 9.36
CA THR A 160 -11.49 24.03 9.92
C THR A 160 -11.28 22.59 10.39
N LYS A 161 -10.17 21.96 9.97
CA LYS A 161 -9.88 20.52 10.16
C LYS A 161 -10.93 19.60 9.56
N LEU A 162 -11.68 20.09 8.56
CA LEU A 162 -12.68 19.33 7.83
C LEU A 162 -12.16 19.02 6.43
N LEU A 163 -12.40 17.80 5.97
CA LEU A 163 -12.12 17.36 4.61
C LEU A 163 -13.45 17.12 3.89
N ARG A 164 -13.47 17.34 2.58
CA ARG A 164 -14.59 16.97 1.70
C ARG A 164 -14.07 16.24 0.47
N LEU A 165 -14.83 15.25 0.01
CA LEU A 165 -14.50 14.50 -1.18
C LEU A 165 -15.10 15.18 -2.41
N VAL A 166 -14.26 15.54 -3.38
CA VAL A 166 -14.67 16.27 -4.58
C VAL A 166 -14.32 15.48 -5.84
N TYR A 167 -15.31 15.27 -6.70
CA TYR A 167 -15.13 14.74 -8.04
C TYR A 167 -14.59 15.86 -8.94
N VAL A 168 -13.35 15.71 -9.41
CA VAL A 168 -12.65 16.69 -10.26
C VAL A 168 -12.32 16.08 -11.62
N GLY A 169 -12.11 16.93 -12.63
CA GLY A 169 -11.66 16.49 -13.94
C GLY A 169 -10.29 15.82 -13.92
N GLN A 170 -10.09 14.84 -14.80
CA GLN A 170 -8.86 14.05 -14.90
C GLN A 170 -7.67 14.83 -15.49
N ALA A 171 -7.92 15.98 -16.12
CA ALA A 171 -6.88 16.80 -16.72
C ALA A 171 -6.24 17.72 -15.67
N SER A 172 -4.92 17.62 -15.48
CA SER A 172 -4.14 18.44 -14.52
C SER A 172 -4.26 19.95 -14.75
N HIS A 173 -4.57 20.39 -15.97
CA HIS A 173 -4.79 21.78 -16.33
C HIS A 173 -6.27 22.23 -16.22
N CYS A 174 -7.17 21.32 -15.83
CA CYS A 174 -8.60 21.59 -15.71
C CYS A 174 -9.15 20.95 -14.43
N LEU A 175 -8.85 21.56 -13.28
CA LEU A 175 -9.36 21.20 -11.96
C LEU A 175 -10.82 21.62 -11.75
N ARG A 176 -11.68 21.36 -12.74
CA ARG A 176 -13.11 21.66 -12.61
C ARG A 176 -13.73 20.68 -11.62
N ALA A 177 -14.27 21.20 -10.53
CA ALA A 177 -15.10 20.44 -9.61
C ALA A 177 -16.46 20.18 -10.27
N TYR A 178 -16.81 18.90 -10.41
CA TYR A 178 -18.06 18.45 -11.01
C TYR A 178 -19.09 18.04 -9.97
N HIS A 179 -18.64 17.51 -8.83
CA HIS A 179 -19.53 17.03 -7.77
C HIS A 179 -18.82 17.06 -6.41
N VAL A 180 -19.54 17.40 -5.35
CA VAL A 180 -19.09 17.24 -3.96
C VAL A 180 -19.93 16.15 -3.34
N PHE A 181 -19.29 15.06 -2.88
CA PHE A 181 -20.02 13.95 -2.28
C PHE A 181 -20.38 14.26 -0.83
N THR A 182 -21.52 13.74 -0.39
CA THR A 182 -21.95 13.80 1.01
C THR A 182 -21.30 12.66 1.80
N ASN A 183 -21.12 12.84 3.11
CA ASN A 183 -20.39 11.90 3.96
C ASN A 183 -21.06 10.52 4.09
N ASP A 184 -22.36 10.45 3.85
CA ASP A 184 -23.22 9.26 3.87
C ASP A 184 -23.24 8.48 2.55
N THR A 185 -22.70 9.04 1.46
CA THR A 185 -22.60 8.32 0.18
C THR A 185 -21.75 7.05 0.34
N LEU A 186 -22.18 5.91 -0.20
CA LEU A 186 -21.48 4.64 -0.05
C LEU A 186 -20.12 4.64 -0.76
N ALA A 187 -19.10 4.06 -0.12
CA ALA A 187 -17.76 3.96 -0.69
C ALA A 187 -17.75 3.14 -1.99
N SER A 188 -18.65 2.16 -2.14
CA SER A 188 -18.83 1.37 -3.37
C SER A 188 -19.30 2.21 -4.56
N GLU A 189 -20.15 3.21 -4.33
CA GLU A 189 -20.62 4.13 -5.38
C GLU A 189 -19.46 4.99 -5.86
N ILE A 190 -18.64 5.48 -4.93
CA ILE A 190 -17.42 6.20 -5.25
C ILE A 190 -16.52 5.27 -6.06
N TYR A 191 -16.14 4.11 -5.51
CA TYR A 191 -15.22 3.14 -6.14
C TYR A 191 -15.61 2.79 -7.60
N THR A 192 -16.90 2.59 -7.85
CA THR A 192 -17.42 2.28 -9.19
C THR A 192 -17.34 3.48 -10.14
N LYS A 193 -17.66 4.68 -9.64
CA LYS A 193 -17.66 5.93 -10.42
C LYS A 193 -16.24 6.40 -10.79
N ILE A 194 -15.25 6.01 -9.99
CA ILE A 194 -13.87 6.49 -10.11
C ILE A 194 -12.94 5.57 -10.91
N GLY A 195 -13.23 4.27 -10.98
CA GLY A 195 -12.29 3.29 -11.53
C GLY A 195 -10.88 3.45 -10.94
N ASN A 196 -9.87 3.67 -11.79
CA ASN A 196 -8.46 3.91 -11.41
C ASN A 196 -8.07 5.40 -11.33
N THR A 197 -9.01 6.35 -11.41
CA THR A 197 -8.67 7.78 -11.52
C THR A 197 -8.71 8.55 -10.20
N SER A 198 -7.81 9.53 -10.09
CA SER A 198 -7.46 10.29 -8.88
C SER A 198 -8.45 11.42 -8.57
N TYR A 199 -8.78 11.66 -7.29
CA TYR A 199 -9.64 12.78 -6.85
C TYR A 199 -9.02 13.62 -5.77
N ALA A 200 -9.07 14.94 -5.92
CA ALA A 200 -8.60 15.90 -4.95
C ALA A 200 -9.57 16.01 -3.75
N VAL A 201 -9.10 15.64 -2.57
CA VAL A 201 -9.67 16.03 -1.28
C VAL A 201 -9.38 17.52 -1.11
N SER A 202 -10.44 18.33 -1.08
CA SER A 202 -10.33 19.79 -0.93
C SER A 202 -10.63 20.17 0.53
N LEU A 203 -9.81 21.07 1.08
CA LEU A 203 -10.12 21.81 2.30
C LEU A 203 -11.20 22.89 2.04
N PRO A 204 -11.99 23.27 3.04
CA PRO A 204 -12.67 24.56 3.06
C PRO A 204 -11.61 25.65 3.26
N SER A 205 -11.37 26.47 2.23
CA SER A 205 -10.93 27.84 2.46
C SER A 205 -12.11 28.59 3.07
N HIS A 206 -11.85 29.32 4.15
CA HIS A 206 -12.82 30.05 4.98
C HIS A 206 -14.09 30.56 4.26
N SER A 207 -15.22 30.35 4.91
CA SER A 207 -16.45 31.13 4.76
C SER A 207 -16.22 32.61 5.07
#